data_AF-A0A661Q9I3-F1
#
_entry.id   AF-A0A661Q9I3-F1
#
_cell.length_a   1.000
_cell.length_b   1.000
_cell.length_c   1.000
_cell.angle_alpha   90.00
_cell.angle_beta   90.00
_cell.angle_gamma   90.00
#
_symmetry.space_group_name_H-M   'P 1'
#
loop_
_entity.id
_entity.type
_entity.pdbx_description
1 polymer ?
#
loop_
_entity_poly.entity_id
_entity_poly.type
_entity_poly.pdbx_seq_one_letter_code
_entity_poly.pdbx_strand_id
1 'polypeptide(L)'
;WYSSARMAQLAGNGILQFTHSGPRFDELLPAESVVYFDDHDDLLAKIREFHLDDARRQAWAARARDFFHQEINNTLYAQYILEAALQIPFSHDYVWAQDINLDGTLK
;
A
#
# COMPACT_ATOMS: atom_id res chain seq x y z
N TRP A 1 2.77 -10.09 -2.17
CA TRP A 1 1.46 -9.54 -1.74
C TRP A 1 0.37 -9.91 -2.73
N TYR A 2 -0.88 -10.12 -2.28
CA TYR A 2 -2.05 -10.14 -3.16
C TYR A 2 -2.97 -8.98 -2.79
N SER A 3 -3.13 -8.00 -3.68
CA SER A 3 -4.01 -6.84 -3.48
C SER A 3 -5.17 -6.85 -4.46
N SER A 4 -6.34 -6.43 -3.98
CA SER A 4 -7.47 -6.10 -4.85
C SER A 4 -7.31 -4.68 -5.37
N ALA A 5 -7.75 -4.41 -6.60
CA ALA A 5 -7.84 -3.05 -7.14
C ALA A 5 -8.62 -2.08 -6.22
N ARG A 6 -9.50 -2.61 -5.37
CA ARG A 6 -10.22 -1.86 -4.34
C ARG A 6 -9.28 -1.10 -3.39
N MET A 7 -8.11 -1.64 -3.04
CA MET A 7 -7.18 -0.96 -2.13
C MET A 7 -6.68 0.37 -2.72
N ALA A 8 -6.30 0.36 -4.01
CA ALA A 8 -5.87 1.56 -4.72
C ALA A 8 -7.03 2.57 -4.85
N GLN A 9 -8.25 2.10 -5.10
CA GLN A 9 -9.44 2.97 -5.16
C GLN A 9 -9.73 3.63 -3.81
N LEU A 10 -9.70 2.88 -2.71
CA LEU A 10 -9.95 3.43 -1.37
C LEU A 10 -8.83 4.40 -0.95
N ALA A 11 -7.56 4.03 -1.12
CA ALA A 11 -6.43 4.91 -0.84
C ALA A 11 -6.49 6.18 -1.67
N GLY A 12 -6.68 6.07 -2.99
CA GLY A 12 -6.70 7.22 -3.90
C GLY A 12 -7.78 8.24 -3.56
N ASN A 13 -8.91 7.78 -3.00
CA ASN A 13 -10.02 8.62 -2.54
C ASN A 13 -9.90 9.07 -1.07
N GLY A 14 -8.84 8.70 -0.35
CA GLY A 14 -8.67 9.07 1.07
C GLY A 14 -9.69 8.40 2.00
N ILE A 15 -10.06 7.15 1.72
CA ILE A 15 -10.95 6.36 2.56
C ILE A 15 -10.10 5.43 3.44
N LEU A 16 -10.33 5.45 4.76
CA LEU A 16 -9.63 4.57 5.71
C LEU A 16 -9.89 3.10 5.36
N GLN A 17 -8.82 2.32 5.27
CA GLN A 17 -8.88 0.91 4.90
C GLN A 17 -8.66 0.02 6.11
N PHE A 18 -9.41 -1.08 6.14
CA PHE A 18 -9.21 -2.19 7.05
C PHE A 18 -8.83 -3.41 6.22
N THR A 19 -7.75 -4.07 6.59
CA THR A 19 -7.30 -5.29 5.92
C THR A 19 -6.79 -6.28 6.95
N HIS A 20 -6.93 -7.57 6.66
CA HIS A 20 -6.38 -8.61 7.53
C HIS A 20 -4.84 -8.48 7.57
N SER A 21 -4.21 -8.83 8.69
CA SER A 21 -2.74 -8.76 8.85
C SER A 21 -1.98 -9.80 8.03
N GLY A 22 -2.58 -10.98 7.83
CA GLY A 22 -1.99 -12.14 7.15
C GLY A 22 -1.30 -11.89 5.80
N PRO A 23 -1.83 -11.05 4.89
CA PRO A 23 -1.16 -10.67 3.65
C PRO A 23 0.10 -9.79 3.79
N ARG A 24 0.48 -9.37 5.01
CA ARG A 24 1.70 -8.64 5.35
C ARG A 24 1.92 -7.35 4.54
N PHE A 25 0.86 -6.56 4.37
CA PHE A 25 0.96 -5.26 3.71
C PHE A 25 1.72 -4.22 4.55
N ASP A 26 2.01 -4.49 5.82
CA ASP A 26 2.87 -3.65 6.66
C ASP A 26 4.32 -3.59 6.18
N GLU A 27 4.72 -4.51 5.31
CA GLU A 27 6.04 -4.50 4.64
C GLU A 27 6.08 -3.54 3.43
N LEU A 28 4.92 -3.16 2.89
CA LEU A 28 4.80 -2.29 1.71
C LEU A 28 4.25 -0.90 2.07
N LEU A 29 3.22 -0.87 2.92
CA LEU A 29 2.50 0.35 3.24
C LEU A 29 3.13 1.06 4.44
N PRO A 30 3.16 2.40 4.45
CA PRO A 30 3.67 3.14 5.60
C PRO A 30 2.95 2.78 6.90
N ALA A 31 3.66 2.87 8.02
CA ALA A 31 3.02 2.78 9.32
C ALA A 31 1.86 3.80 9.43
N GLU A 32 0.79 3.41 10.11
CA GLU A 32 -0.39 4.27 10.34
C GLU A 32 -1.09 4.75 9.05
N SER A 33 -1.03 3.99 7.95
CA SER A 33 -1.78 4.31 6.73
C SER A 33 -2.99 3.38 6.51
N VAL A 34 -2.94 2.16 7.02
CA VAL A 34 -4.01 1.15 6.91
C VAL A 34 -4.18 0.45 8.25
N VAL A 35 -5.42 0.10 8.58
CA VAL A 35 -5.75 -0.62 9.80
C VAL A 35 -5.64 -2.11 9.56
N TYR A 36 -4.70 -2.76 10.23
CA TYR A 36 -4.56 -4.21 10.22
C TYR A 36 -5.44 -4.83 11.29
N PHE A 37 -6.08 -5.96 11.01
CA PHE A 37 -6.79 -6.77 12.01
C PHE A 37 -6.46 -8.25 11.89
N ASP A 38 -6.53 -8.99 13.00
CA ASP A 38 -6.18 -10.42 13.06
C ASP A 38 -7.42 -11.33 13.10
N ASP A 39 -8.48 -10.90 13.77
CA ASP A 39 -9.71 -11.66 13.89
C ASP A 39 -10.94 -10.75 13.96
N HIS A 40 -12.11 -11.37 14.14
CA HIS A 40 -13.38 -10.67 14.20
C HIS A 40 -13.50 -9.70 15.38
N ASP A 41 -13.03 -10.09 16.57
CA ASP A 41 -13.19 -9.28 17.77
C ASP A 41 -12.24 -8.09 17.75
N ASP A 42 -11.01 -8.30 17.25
CA ASP A 42 -10.04 -7.24 16.98
C ASP A 42 -10.55 -6.26 15.91
N LEU A 43 -11.14 -6.76 14.81
CA LEU A 43 -11.78 -5.91 13.81
C LEU A 43 -12.88 -5.03 14.42
N LEU A 44 -13.76 -5.61 15.24
CA LEU A 44 -14.82 -4.85 15.90
C LEU A 44 -14.26 -3.79 16.86
N ALA A 45 -13.20 -4.10 17.61
CA ALA A 45 -12.54 -3.15 18.49
C ALA A 45 -11.98 -1.96 17.69
N LYS A 46 -11.22 -2.23 16.62
CA LYS A 46 -10.62 -1.20 15.76
C LYS A 46 -11.65 -0.34 15.04
N ILE A 47 -12.76 -0.93 14.57
CA ILE A 47 -13.87 -0.16 14.00
C ILE A 47 -14.42 0.85 15.03
N ARG A 48 -14.61 0.45 16.28
CA ARG A 48 -15.11 1.34 17.34
C ARG A 48 -14.10 2.44 17.68
N GLU A 49 -12.81 2.12 17.76
CA GLU A 49 -11.75 3.12 18.00
C GLU A 49 -11.75 4.21 16.92
N PHE A 50 -11.70 3.83 15.64
CA PHE A 50 -11.68 4.79 14.53
C PHE A 50 -13.04 5.46 14.29
N HIS A 51 -14.13 4.90 14.80
CA HIS A 51 -15.44 5.57 14.81
C HIS A 51 -15.49 6.70 15.84
N LEU A 52 -14.85 6.51 17.00
CA LEU A 52 -14.82 7.48 18.09
C LEU A 52 -13.76 8.57 17.92
N ASP A 53 -12.75 8.35 17.06
CA ASP A 53 -11.68 9.30 16.77
C ASP A 53 -11.60 9.63 15.26
N ASP A 54 -12.35 10.66 14.86
CA ASP A 54 -12.40 11.12 13.47
C ASP A 54 -11.07 11.71 13.00
N ALA A 55 -10.34 12.40 13.88
CA ALA A 55 -9.06 13.02 13.52
C ALA A 55 -8.01 11.96 13.19
N ARG A 56 -7.91 10.91 14.01
CA ARG A 56 -7.04 9.75 13.75
C ARG A 56 -7.45 9.04 12.46
N ARG A 57 -8.75 8.85 12.23
CA ARG A 57 -9.27 8.25 10.99
C ARG A 57 -8.86 9.03 9.75
N GLN A 58 -9.03 10.36 9.75
CA GLN A 58 -8.65 11.22 8.65
C GLN A 58 -7.14 11.22 8.42
N ALA A 59 -6.34 11.28 9.49
CA ALA A 59 -4.88 11.27 9.40
C ALA A 59 -4.34 9.99 8.74
N TRP A 60 -4.88 8.83 9.13
CA TRP A 60 -4.46 7.55 8.56
C TRP A 60 -4.88 7.41 7.09
N ALA A 61 -6.11 7.81 6.76
CA ALA A 61 -6.59 7.77 5.38
C ALA A 61 -5.82 8.73 4.46
N ALA A 62 -5.46 9.91 4.95
CA ALA A 62 -4.63 10.88 4.24
C ALA A 62 -3.22 10.32 3.98
N ARG A 63 -2.61 9.67 4.98
CA ARG A 63 -1.28 9.05 4.81
C ARG A 63 -1.29 7.96 3.73
N ALA A 64 -2.30 7.10 3.71
CA ALA A 64 -2.44 6.11 2.62
C ALA A 64 -2.65 6.78 1.27
N ARG A 65 -3.48 7.83 1.20
CA ARG A 65 -3.69 8.58 -0.04
C ARG A 65 -2.38 9.14 -0.57
N ASP A 66 -1.62 9.83 0.27
CA ASP A 66 -0.36 10.46 -0.13
C ASP A 66 0.64 9.41 -0.64
N PHE A 67 0.79 8.29 0.06
CA PHE A 67 1.63 7.18 -0.39
C PHE A 67 1.19 6.62 -1.75
N PHE A 68 -0.10 6.36 -1.95
CA PHE A 68 -0.58 5.81 -3.23
C PHE A 68 -0.41 6.78 -4.39
N HIS A 69 -0.62 8.08 -4.18
CA HIS A 69 -0.38 9.08 -5.22
C HIS A 69 1.12 9.26 -5.52
N GLN A 70 1.99 9.13 -4.52
CA GLN A 70 3.44 9.25 -4.67
C GLN A 70 4.08 8.02 -5.30
N GLU A 71 3.79 6.83 -4.78
CA GLU A 71 4.47 5.59 -5.16
C GLU A 71 3.62 4.71 -6.09
N ILE A 72 2.32 4.60 -5.86
CA ILE A 72 1.46 3.64 -6.58
C ILE A 72 0.73 4.33 -7.75
N ASN A 73 1.51 4.88 -8.68
CA ASN A 73 0.97 5.66 -9.81
C ASN A 73 1.46 5.17 -11.19
N ASN A 74 0.69 5.56 -12.21
CA ASN A 74 0.85 5.09 -13.58
C ASN A 74 2.21 5.50 -14.20
N THR A 75 2.76 6.64 -13.79
CA THR A 75 4.04 7.14 -14.30
C THR A 75 5.16 6.21 -13.86
N LEU A 76 5.23 5.87 -12.57
CA LEU A 76 6.23 4.95 -12.05
C LEU A 76 6.04 3.53 -12.60
N TYR A 77 4.80 3.06 -12.74
CA TYR A 77 4.55 1.76 -13.40
C TYR A 77 5.02 1.73 -14.86
N ALA A 78 4.74 2.78 -15.64
CA ALA A 78 5.21 2.85 -17.03
C ALA A 78 6.74 2.90 -17.13
N GLN A 79 7.38 3.66 -16.24
CA GLN A 79 8.84 3.74 -16.13
C GLN A 79 9.45 2.38 -15.79
N TYR A 80 8.91 1.70 -14.77
CA TYR A 80 9.34 0.36 -14.38
C TYR A 80 9.21 -0.64 -15.53
N ILE A 81 8.07 -0.67 -16.23
CA ILE A 81 7.85 -1.58 -17.37
C ILE A 81 8.90 -1.35 -18.45
N LEU A 82 9.21 -0.09 -18.78
CA LEU A 82 10.21 0.24 -19.79
C LEU A 82 11.61 -0.21 -19.35
N GLU A 83 12.00 0.13 -18.12
CA GLU A 83 13.33 -0.19 -17.59
C GLU A 83 13.56 -1.71 -17.47
N ALA A 84 12.56 -2.43 -16.95
CA ALA A 84 12.61 -3.89 -16.85
C ALA A 84 12.61 -4.57 -18.22
N ALA A 85 11.77 -4.14 -19.16
CA ALA A 85 11.70 -4.73 -20.50
C ALA A 85 12.98 -4.53 -21.31
N LEU A 86 13.67 -3.41 -21.10
CA LEU A 86 14.94 -3.10 -21.76
C LEU A 86 16.17 -3.58 -20.96
N GLN A 87 15.96 -4.17 -19.78
CA GLN A 87 17.02 -4.59 -18.85
C GLN A 87 18.04 -3.48 -18.58
N ILE A 88 17.55 -2.26 -18.33
CA ILE A 88 18.38 -1.12 -17.92
C ILE A 88 18.21 -0.83 -16.43
N PRO A 89 19.24 -0.33 -15.73
CA PRO A 89 19.17 -0.10 -14.29
C PRO A 89 17.95 0.72 -13.88
N PHE A 90 17.24 0.27 -12.84
CA PHE A 90 16.09 0.98 -12.30
C PHE A 90 16.51 2.36 -11.78
N SER A 91 15.85 3.41 -12.27
CA SER A 91 16.19 4.79 -11.90
C SER A 91 15.33 5.33 -10.74
N HIS A 92 14.35 4.56 -10.29
CA HIS A 92 13.56 4.79 -9.08
C HIS A 92 13.63 3.57 -8.17
N ASP A 93 13.56 3.79 -6.85
CA ASP A 93 13.40 2.72 -5.87
C ASP A 93 11.93 2.31 -5.81
N TYR A 94 11.50 1.49 -6.77
CA TYR A 94 10.13 1.02 -6.84
C TYR A 94 9.82 0.15 -5.62
N VAL A 95 9.03 0.68 -4.68
CA VAL A 95 8.70 0.04 -3.40
C VAL A 95 8.06 -1.35 -3.52
N TRP A 96 7.53 -1.73 -4.69
CA TRP A 96 6.96 -3.06 -4.97
C TRP A 96 7.91 -4.03 -5.68
N ALA A 97 9.13 -3.63 -6.04
CA ALA A 97 10.06 -4.40 -6.85
C ALA A 97 11.47 -4.49 -6.22
N GLN A 98 11.54 -4.56 -4.89
CA GLN A 98 12.82 -4.53 -4.18
C GLN A 98 13.54 -5.89 -4.15
N ASP A 99 12.81 -7.00 -4.25
CA ASP A 99 13.34 -8.37 -4.16
C ASP A 99 13.60 -9.04 -5.52
N ILE A 100 13.81 -8.23 -6.57
CA ILE A 100 14.12 -8.73 -7.91
C ILE A 100 15.46 -8.20 -8.42
N ASN A 101 16.15 -9.03 -9.20
CA ASN A 101 17.25 -8.66 -10.06
C ASN A 101 16.71 -8.01 -11.35
N LEU A 102 17.61 -7.38 -12.10
CA LEU A 102 17.26 -6.67 -13.33
C LEU A 102 16.72 -7.60 -14.44
N ASP A 103 17.14 -8.86 -14.43
CA ASP A 103 16.63 -9.90 -15.34
C ASP A 103 15.29 -10.50 -14.91
N GLY A 104 14.69 -9.99 -13.82
CA GLY A 104 13.43 -10.46 -13.27
C GLY A 104 13.53 -11.70 -12.39
N THR A 105 14.74 -12.22 -12.15
CA THR A 105 14.94 -13.27 -11.14
C THR A 105 14.81 -12.71 -9.73
N LEU A 106 14.41 -13.52 -8.75
CA LEU A 106 14.36 -13.09 -7.35
C LEU A 106 15.78 -12.95 -6.79
N LYS A 107 15.96 -12.01 -5.86
CA LYS A 107 17.20 -11.86 -5.07
C LYS A 107 17.38 -13.01 -4.08
#